data_AF-A0A1H9STK8-F1
#
_entry.id   AF-A0A1H9STK8-F1
#
_cell.length_a   1.000
_cell.length_b   1.000
_cell.length_c   1.000
_cell.angle_alpha   90.00
_cell.angle_beta   90.00
_cell.angle_gamma   90.00
#
_symmetry.space_group_name_H-M   'P 1'
#
loop_
_entity.id
_entity.type
_entity.pdbx_description
1 polymer ?
#
loop_
_entity_poly.entity_id
_entity_poly.type
_entity_poly.pdbx_seq_one_letter_code
_entity_poly.pdbx_strand_id
1 'polypeptide(L)'
;MEQRFEAYLDHLCDSLGHVDRHEGLRGYCQGLMLPLARKSVEPLAAGIDPHAVRARHQSLHHFVAKSDWSDERLLERVRAWVEPALLREKGTECYWIVDDTGFPKKGKHSVGVARQYC
;
A
#
# COMPACT_ATOMS: atom_id res chain seq x y z
N MET A 1 6.39 -14.51 -10.60
CA MET A 1 5.59 -13.71 -9.66
C MET A 1 6.42 -12.56 -9.11
N GLU A 2 7.64 -12.85 -8.65
CA GLU A 2 8.58 -11.90 -8.05
C GLU A 2 8.95 -10.71 -8.97
N GLN A 3 9.35 -10.95 -10.23
CA GLN A 3 9.73 -9.87 -11.16
C GLN A 3 8.62 -8.86 -11.45
N ARG A 4 7.37 -9.32 -11.61
CA ARG A 4 6.23 -8.42 -11.85
C ARG A 4 5.90 -7.58 -10.62
N PHE A 5 6.07 -8.17 -9.43
CA PHE A 5 5.87 -7.48 -8.17
C PHE A 5 6.95 -6.42 -7.96
N GLU A 6 8.23 -6.76 -8.18
CA GLU A 6 9.33 -5.80 -8.07
C GLU A 6 9.18 -4.65 -9.08
N ALA A 7 8.83 -4.93 -10.34
CA ALA A 7 8.58 -3.88 -11.33
C ALA A 7 7.42 -2.94 -10.93
N TYR A 8 6.40 -3.49 -10.27
CA TYR A 8 5.31 -2.69 -9.73
C TYR A 8 5.78 -1.82 -8.55
N LEU A 9 6.61 -2.37 -7.65
CA LEU A 9 7.20 -1.61 -6.56
C LEU A 9 8.13 -0.50 -7.06
N ASP A 10 8.93 -0.75 -8.09
CA ASP A 10 9.76 0.25 -8.76
C ASP A 10 8.89 1.40 -9.27
N HIS A 11 7.81 1.08 -9.98
CA HIS A 11 6.86 2.07 -10.49
C HIS A 11 6.19 2.89 -9.38
N LEU A 12 5.85 2.26 -8.25
CA LEU A 12 5.28 2.99 -7.12
C LEU A 12 6.32 3.87 -6.41
N CYS A 13 7.57 3.44 -6.32
CA CYS A 13 8.63 4.16 -5.61
C CYS A 13 8.82 5.59 -6.14
N ASP A 14 8.74 5.85 -7.45
CA ASP A 14 8.92 7.23 -7.93
C ASP A 14 7.73 8.18 -7.61
N SER A 15 6.68 7.72 -6.93
CA SER A 15 5.68 8.61 -6.32
C SER A 15 6.10 9.15 -4.95
N LEU A 16 7.13 8.58 -4.31
CA LEU A 16 7.50 8.85 -2.91
C LEU A 16 8.37 10.09 -2.73
N GLY A 17 8.84 10.69 -3.83
CA GLY A 17 9.64 11.92 -3.85
C GLY A 17 11.11 11.74 -3.45
N HIS A 18 11.39 11.02 -2.36
CA HIS A 18 12.74 10.76 -1.86
C HIS A 18 13.07 9.27 -1.84
N VAL A 19 14.32 8.95 -2.24
CA VAL A 19 14.81 7.56 -2.41
C VAL A 19 14.90 6.78 -1.09
N ASP A 20 15.07 7.46 0.03
CA ASP A 20 15.13 6.87 1.38
C ASP A 20 13.83 6.15 1.78
N ARG A 21 12.69 6.54 1.18
CA ARG A 21 11.37 5.94 1.41
C ARG A 21 11.15 4.66 0.62
N HIS A 22 11.99 4.35 -0.37
CA HIS A 22 11.80 3.19 -1.24
C HIS A 22 11.88 1.89 -0.44
N GLU A 23 12.85 1.77 0.48
CA GLU A 23 12.97 0.58 1.34
C GLU A 23 11.74 0.41 2.24
N GLY A 24 11.20 1.52 2.76
CA GLY A 24 9.98 1.53 3.55
C GLY A 24 8.77 0.99 2.77
N LEU A 25 8.56 1.45 1.54
CA LEU A 25 7.48 0.97 0.68
C LEU A 25 7.65 -0.53 0.37
N ARG A 26 8.85 -0.93 -0.07
CA ARG A 26 9.12 -2.33 -0.41
C ARG A 26 8.88 -3.25 0.78
N GLY A 27 9.46 -2.92 1.94
CA GLY A 27 9.29 -3.69 3.16
C GLY A 27 7.83 -3.80 3.57
N TYR A 28 7.09 -2.69 3.51
CA TYR A 28 5.66 -2.69 3.86
C TYR A 28 4.84 -3.56 2.90
N CYS A 29 5.00 -3.39 1.60
CA CYS A 29 4.29 -4.18 0.59
C CYS A 29 4.67 -5.67 0.64
N GLN A 30 5.95 -6.00 0.79
CA GLN A 30 6.42 -7.38 0.95
C GLN A 30 5.81 -8.02 2.21
N GLY A 31 5.79 -7.32 3.34
CA GLY A 31 5.12 -7.78 4.57
C GLY A 31 3.62 -8.04 4.36
N LEU A 32 2.94 -7.17 3.63
CA LEU A 32 1.53 -7.35 3.28
C LEU A 32 1.27 -8.59 2.43
N MET A 33 2.26 -9.11 1.70
CA MET A 33 2.14 -10.36 0.94
C MET A 33 2.42 -11.63 1.74
N LEU A 34 3.00 -11.54 2.94
CA LEU A 34 3.31 -12.71 3.78
C LEU A 34 2.04 -13.40 4.32
N PRO A 35 2.02 -14.71 4.60
CA PRO A 35 0.85 -15.41 5.14
C PRO A 35 0.66 -15.16 6.65
N LEU A 36 0.42 -13.90 7.05
CA LEU A 36 0.30 -13.47 8.44
C LEU A 36 -1.16 -13.28 8.85
N ALA A 37 -1.53 -13.81 10.02
CA ALA A 37 -2.88 -13.69 10.57
C ALA A 37 -3.29 -12.25 10.90
N ARG A 38 -2.33 -11.38 11.26
CA ARG A 38 -2.52 -9.95 11.48
C ARG A 38 -1.54 -9.16 10.65
N LYS A 39 -2.01 -8.05 10.06
CA LYS A 39 -1.25 -7.16 9.16
C LYS A 39 -0.89 -5.82 9.81
N SER A 40 -0.72 -5.80 11.12
CA SER A 40 -0.17 -4.63 11.83
C SER A 40 1.35 -4.59 11.72
N VAL A 41 1.96 -3.42 11.98
CA VAL A 41 3.40 -3.18 11.78
C VAL A 41 4.29 -4.20 12.48
N GLU A 42 3.96 -4.60 13.72
CA GLU A 42 4.75 -5.56 14.50
C GLU A 42 4.79 -6.97 13.85
N PRO A 43 3.66 -7.63 13.54
CA PRO A 43 3.67 -8.87 12.74
C PRO A 43 4.37 -8.75 11.40
N LEU A 44 4.24 -7.62 10.69
CA LEU A 44 4.94 -7.41 9.42
C LEU A 44 6.46 -7.39 9.64
N ALA A 45 6.93 -6.63 10.62
CA ALA A 45 8.34 -6.54 10.99
C ALA A 45 8.91 -7.91 11.37
N ALA A 46 8.19 -8.67 12.21
CA ALA A 46 8.58 -10.01 12.61
C ALA A 46 8.58 -11.00 11.44
N GLY A 47 7.66 -10.86 10.49
CA GLY A 47 7.60 -11.70 9.30
C GLY A 47 8.68 -11.40 8.26
N ILE A 48 9.10 -10.14 8.13
CA ILE A 48 10.15 -9.71 7.18
C ILE A 48 11.54 -10.03 7.71
N ASP A 49 11.81 -9.71 8.98
CA ASP A 49 13.12 -9.93 9.60
C ASP A 49 12.96 -10.31 11.09
N PRO A 50 12.86 -11.62 11.38
CA PRO A 50 12.73 -12.12 12.75
C PRO A 50 13.92 -11.78 13.66
N HIS A 51 15.09 -11.48 13.10
CA HIS A 51 16.30 -11.19 13.87
C HIS A 51 16.46 -9.70 14.17
N ALA A 52 15.76 -8.83 13.42
CA ALA A 52 15.81 -7.38 13.58
C ALA A 52 14.42 -6.74 13.76
N VAL A 53 13.47 -7.45 14.38
CA VAL A 53 12.06 -7.02 14.55
C VAL A 53 11.93 -5.58 15.01
N ARG A 54 12.67 -5.18 16.06
CA ARG A 54 12.60 -3.82 16.62
C ARG A 54 12.99 -2.75 15.59
N ALA A 55 14.08 -2.99 14.84
CA ALA A 55 14.55 -2.06 13.82
C ALA A 55 13.56 -1.99 12.65
N ARG A 56 13.06 -3.14 12.18
CA ARG A 56 12.05 -3.20 11.12
C ARG A 56 10.74 -2.55 11.53
N HIS A 57 10.27 -2.77 12.77
CA HIS A 57 9.08 -2.11 13.29
C HIS A 57 9.22 -0.59 13.24
N GLN A 58 10.34 -0.05 13.73
CA GLN A 58 10.56 1.40 13.70
C GLN A 58 10.63 1.96 12.28
N SER A 59 11.33 1.27 11.36
CA SER A 59 11.41 1.67 9.95
C SER A 59 10.03 1.66 9.27
N LEU A 60 9.27 0.57 9.40
CA LEU A 60 7.92 0.45 8.82
C LEU A 60 6.94 1.45 9.43
N HIS A 61 6.97 1.63 10.76
CA HIS A 61 6.13 2.59 11.45
C HIS A 61 6.47 4.03 11.00
N HIS A 62 7.75 4.36 10.88
CA HIS A 62 8.18 5.66 10.38
C HIS A 62 7.70 5.87 8.93
N PHE A 63 7.86 4.86 8.07
CA PHE A 63 7.39 4.93 6.70
C PHE A 63 5.89 5.20 6.62
N VAL A 64 5.05 4.39 7.28
CA VAL A 64 3.60 4.46 7.13
C VAL A 64 2.94 5.62 7.89
N ALA A 65 3.51 6.05 9.02
CA ALA A 65 2.85 7.00 9.92
C ALA A 65 3.54 8.36 10.06
N LYS A 66 4.79 8.51 9.58
CA LYS A 66 5.60 9.72 9.80
C LYS A 66 6.25 10.29 8.53
N SER A 67 6.53 9.46 7.53
CA SER A 67 7.19 9.91 6.32
C SER A 67 6.25 10.78 5.48
N ASP A 68 6.78 11.87 4.94
CA ASP A 68 6.02 12.87 4.21
C ASP A 68 5.88 12.53 2.71
N TRP A 69 5.23 11.41 2.41
CA TRP A 69 4.84 11.03 1.05
C TRP A 69 3.34 11.32 0.84
N SER A 70 2.96 11.71 -0.38
CA SER A 70 1.56 11.98 -0.74
C SER A 70 0.86 10.68 -1.12
N ASP A 71 -0.24 10.38 -0.44
CA ASP A 71 -1.12 9.28 -0.78
C ASP A 71 -1.84 9.53 -2.10
N GLU A 72 -2.18 10.78 -2.43
CA GLU A 72 -2.76 11.10 -3.74
C GLU A 72 -1.82 10.73 -4.89
N ARG A 73 -0.53 11.10 -4.80
CA ARG A 73 0.47 10.76 -5.83
C ARG A 73 0.70 9.27 -5.94
N LEU A 74 0.68 8.54 -4.83
CA LEU A 74 0.78 7.09 -4.84
C LEU A 74 -0.43 6.47 -5.55
N LEU A 75 -1.65 6.94 -5.25
CA LEU A 75 -2.88 6.47 -5.89
C LEU A 75 -2.97 6.83 -7.38
N GLU A 76 -2.46 7.99 -7.81
CA GLU A 76 -2.27 8.32 -9.22
C GLU A 76 -1.38 7.31 -9.94
N ARG A 77 -0.29 6.89 -9.30
CA ARG A 77 0.61 5.88 -9.87
C ARG A 77 -0.01 4.49 -9.93
N VAL A 78 -0.78 4.10 -8.93
CA VAL A 78 -1.58 2.86 -8.98
C VAL A 78 -2.53 2.90 -10.17
N ARG A 79 -3.26 4.01 -10.37
CA ARG A 79 -4.18 4.18 -11.52
C ARG A 79 -3.44 4.07 -12.85
N ALA A 80 -2.31 4.78 -12.99
CA ALA A 80 -1.49 4.75 -14.21
C ALA A 80 -0.91 3.36 -14.52
N TRP A 81 -0.69 2.51 -13.51
CA TRP A 81 -0.25 1.13 -13.73
C TRP A 81 -1.37 0.23 -14.28
N VAL A 82 -2.61 0.45 -13.83
CA VAL A 82 -3.76 -0.41 -14.15
C VAL A 82 -4.44 0.02 -15.45
N GLU A 83 -4.45 1.33 -15.77
CA GLU A 83 -5.12 1.89 -16.95
C GLU A 83 -4.73 1.20 -18.27
N PRO A 84 -3.44 0.95 -18.60
CA PRO A 84 -3.08 0.24 -19.82
C PRO A 84 -3.59 -1.20 -19.87
N ALA A 85 -3.74 -1.86 -18.71
CA ALA A 85 -4.26 -3.21 -18.63
C ALA A 85 -5.77 -3.27 -18.85
N LEU A 86 -6.50 -2.22 -18.44
CA LEU A 86 -7.94 -2.05 -18.66
C LEU A 86 -8.28 -1.69 -20.11
N LEU A 87 -7.43 -0.88 -20.76
CA LEU A 87 -7.67 -0.34 -22.12
C LEU A 87 -6.92 -1.12 -23.21
N ARG A 88 -6.41 -2.31 -22.89
CA ARG A 88 -5.52 -3.10 -23.75
C ARG A 88 -6.15 -3.51 -25.09
N GLU A 89 -7.45 -3.78 -25.11
CA GLU A 89 -8.17 -4.17 -26.31
C GLU A 89 -8.92 -2.98 -26.89
N LYS A 90 -8.56 -2.59 -28.12
CA LYS A 90 -9.25 -1.52 -28.84
C LYS A 90 -10.69 -1.93 -29.12
N GLY A 91 -11.64 -1.11 -28.66
CA GLY A 91 -13.07 -1.35 -28.87
C GLY A 91 -13.75 -2.18 -27.77
N THR A 92 -13.01 -2.60 -26.73
CA THR A 92 -13.61 -3.26 -25.57
C THR A 92 -14.32 -2.23 -24.70
N GLU A 93 -15.60 -2.47 -24.44
CA GLU A 93 -16.39 -1.64 -23.51
C GLU A 93 -15.82 -1.78 -22.10
N CYS A 94 -15.52 -0.65 -21.46
CA CYS A 94 -15.06 -0.62 -20.07
C CYS A 94 -16.28 -0.44 -19.16
N TYR A 95 -16.51 -1.40 -18.27
CA TYR A 95 -17.57 -1.32 -17.27
C TYR A 95 -16.99 -0.96 -15.91
N TRP A 96 -17.53 0.11 -15.31
CA TRP A 96 -17.15 0.55 -13.98
C TRP A 96 -18.12 -0.06 -12.96
N ILE A 97 -17.59 -0.93 -12.11
CA ILE A 97 -18.32 -1.41 -10.94
C ILE A 97 -17.91 -0.50 -9.78
N VAL A 98 -18.84 0.33 -9.34
CA VAL A 98 -18.67 1.21 -8.18
C VAL A 98 -19.58 0.69 -7.09
N ASP A 99 -18.98 0.27 -5.98
CA ASP A 99 -19.69 -0.20 -4.80
C ASP A 99 -19.04 0.39 -3.55
N ASP A 100 -19.85 0.72 -2.56
CA ASP A 100 -19.37 1.27 -1.30
C ASP A 100 -18.86 0.13 -0.41
N THR A 101 -17.55 0.10 -0.16
CA THR A 101 -16.96 -0.83 0.81
C THR A 101 -16.77 -0.16 2.16
N GLY A 102 -17.56 -0.56 3.16
CA GLY A 102 -17.46 -0.08 4.53
C GLY A 102 -16.87 -1.11 5.49
N PHE A 103 -15.86 -0.73 6.26
CA PHE A 103 -15.46 -1.44 7.47
C PHE A 103 -15.89 -0.64 8.68
N PRO A 104 -16.69 -1.18 9.63
CA PRO A 104 -17.04 -0.49 10.86
C PRO A 104 -15.78 -0.06 11.60
N LYS A 105 -15.51 1.24 11.63
CA LYS A 105 -14.37 1.85 12.32
C LYS A 105 -14.91 2.85 13.33
N LYS A 106 -14.20 3.00 14.46
CA LYS A 106 -14.54 3.96 15.52
C LYS A 106 -13.32 4.83 15.83
N GLY A 107 -13.58 6.02 16.36
CA GLY A 107 -12.55 6.97 16.80
C GLY A 107 -12.15 8.00 15.74
N LYS A 108 -11.20 8.87 16.08
CA LYS A 108 -10.73 9.98 15.22
C LYS A 108 -9.36 9.73 14.57
N HIS A 109 -8.73 8.60 14.89
CA HIS A 109 -7.35 8.29 14.48
C HIS A 109 -7.25 7.18 13.43
N SER A 110 -8.38 6.53 13.11
CA SER A 110 -8.42 5.52 12.06
C SER A 110 -8.64 6.19 10.70
N VAL A 111 -7.88 5.78 9.69
CA VAL A 111 -8.01 6.30 8.31
C VAL A 111 -9.40 6.03 7.76
N GLY A 112 -10.01 7.06 7.15
CA GLY A 112 -11.30 6.98 6.47
C GLY A 112 -12.51 6.83 7.40
N VAL A 113 -12.42 7.23 8.67
CA VAL A 113 -13.60 7.25 9.54
C VAL A 113 -14.52 8.40 9.16
N ALA A 114 -15.76 8.07 8.80
CA ALA A 114 -16.87 9.00 8.63
C ALA A 114 -18.04 8.60 9.55
N ARG A 115 -19.02 9.50 9.73
CA ARG A 115 -20.27 9.14 10.42
C ARG A 115 -20.98 8.07 9.60
N GLN A 116 -21.20 6.89 10.16
CA GLN A 116 -22.11 5.92 9.57
C GLN A 116 -23.54 6.44 9.74
N TYR A 117 -24.31 6.41 8.66
CA TYR A 117 -25.75 6.70 8.71
C TYR A 117 -26.40 5.71 9.67
N CYS A 118 -27.12 6.23 10.67
CA CYS A 118 -27.96 5.45 11.57
C CYS A 118 -29.32 5.20 10.93
#